data_AF-A0A924LCK9-F1
#
_entry.id   AF-A0A924LCK9-F1
#
_cell.length_a   1.000
_cell.length_b   1.000
_cell.length_c   1.000
_cell.angle_alpha   90.00
_cell.angle_beta   90.00
_cell.angle_gamma   90.00
#
_symmetry.space_group_name_H-M   'P 1'
#
loop_
_entity.id
_entity.type
_entity.pdbx_description
1 polymer ?
#
loop_
_entity_poly.entity_id
_entity_poly.type
_entity_poly.pdbx_seq_one_letter_code
_entity_poly.pdbx_strand_id
1 'polypeptide(L)'
;MSAERPLYTHAQLSRMLNAKSIAIIGASARPGAFGERVLVNLASYTGNIYLVNARYETIGDRKCYPSVTALPESVDVAVIVTARDAVEGVMRECIA
;
A
#
# COMPACT_ATOMS: atom_id res chain seq x y z
N MET A 1 27.80 9.80 12.54
CA MET A 1 28.44 8.55 12.08
C MET A 1 27.35 7.61 11.62
N SER A 2 27.22 7.40 10.31
CA SER A 2 26.29 6.38 9.79
C SER A 2 26.88 5.02 10.12
N ALA A 3 26.27 4.26 11.03
CA ALA A 3 26.58 2.85 11.14
C ALA A 3 26.28 2.19 9.80
N GLU A 4 27.19 1.37 9.27
CA GLU A 4 26.89 0.54 8.10
C GLU A 4 25.72 -0.36 8.46
N ARG A 5 24.56 -0.11 7.84
CA ARG A 5 23.39 -0.94 8.05
C ARG A 5 23.60 -2.23 7.24
N PRO A 6 23.62 -3.42 7.87
CA PRO A 6 23.81 -4.65 7.14
C PRO A 6 22.70 -4.83 6.09
N LEU A 7 23.04 -5.49 4.99
CA LEU A 7 22.06 -5.85 3.97
C LEU A 7 21.00 -6.79 4.57
N TYR A 8 19.74 -6.61 4.16
CA TYR A 8 18.68 -7.52 4.56
C TYR A 8 18.84 -8.88 3.88
N THR A 9 18.67 -9.96 4.65
CA THR A 9 18.64 -11.32 4.12
C THR A 9 17.31 -11.62 3.43
N HIS A 10 17.29 -12.66 2.60
CA HIS A 10 16.04 -13.15 2.00
C HIS A 10 14.96 -13.45 3.05
N ALA A 11 15.32 -14.06 4.18
CA ALA A 11 14.38 -14.36 5.25
C ALA A 11 13.75 -13.09 5.84
N GLN A 12 14.53 -12.02 5.99
CA GLN A 12 14.04 -10.73 6.49
C GLN A 12 13.13 -10.00 5.49
N LEU A 13 13.36 -10.19 4.19
CA LEU A 13 12.51 -9.62 3.13
C LEU A 13 11.35 -10.53 2.71
N SER A 14 11.26 -11.75 3.25
CA SER A 14 10.32 -12.78 2.79
C SER A 14 8.87 -12.30 2.83
N ARG A 15 8.48 -11.54 3.87
CA ARG A 15 7.13 -10.96 4.00
C ARG A 15 6.79 -9.96 2.89
N MET A 16 7.78 -9.21 2.40
CA MET A 16 7.61 -8.27 1.30
C MET A 16 7.57 -8.99 -0.06
N LEU A 17 8.44 -9.99 -0.24
CA LEU A 17 8.57 -10.73 -1.49
C LEU A 17 7.43 -11.73 -1.71
N ASN A 18 6.85 -12.25 -0.63
CA ASN A 18 5.74 -13.23 -0.64
C ASN A 18 4.53 -12.66 0.10
N ALA A 19 4.24 -11.36 -0.10
CA ALA A 19 3.14 -10.68 0.56
C ALA A 19 1.82 -11.43 0.31
N LYS A 20 1.05 -11.64 1.37
CA LYS A 20 -0.32 -12.18 1.31
C LYS A 20 -1.37 -11.07 1.22
N SER A 21 -1.01 -9.86 1.65
CA SER A 21 -1.87 -8.69 1.59
C SER A 21 -1.08 -7.41 1.23
N ILE A 22 -1.68 -6.59 0.36
CA ILE A 22 -1.11 -5.33 -0.11
C ILE A 22 -2.14 -4.21 0.08
N ALA A 23 -1.75 -3.10 0.71
CA ALA A 23 -2.51 -1.86 0.68
C ALA A 23 -1.94 -0.90 -0.39
N ILE A 24 -2.80 -0.36 -1.25
CA ILE A 24 -2.46 0.69 -2.22
C ILE A 24 -2.96 2.02 -1.65
N ILE A 25 -2.06 2.85 -1.12
CA ILE A 25 -2.38 4.16 -0.52
C ILE A 25 -2.24 5.26 -1.57
N GLY A 26 -3.30 6.03 -1.78
CA GLY A 26 -3.42 6.93 -2.93
C GLY A 26 -4.03 6.23 -4.14
N ALA A 27 -4.80 5.15 -3.93
CA ALA A 27 -5.60 4.51 -4.97
C ALA A 27 -6.50 5.53 -5.67
N SER A 28 -6.71 5.39 -6.98
CA SER A 28 -7.54 6.32 -7.75
C SER A 28 -8.18 5.60 -8.93
N ALA A 29 -9.40 6.01 -9.31
CA ALA A 29 -10.06 5.59 -10.54
C ALA A 29 -9.62 6.42 -11.76
N ARG A 30 -8.81 7.48 -11.56
CA ARG A 30 -8.42 8.39 -12.63
C ARG A 30 -7.46 7.67 -13.59
N PRO A 31 -7.77 7.59 -14.90
CA PRO A 31 -6.89 6.95 -15.87
C PRO A 31 -5.48 7.55 -15.84
N GLY A 32 -4.48 6.67 -15.78
CA GLY A 32 -3.08 7.05 -15.78
C GLY A 32 -2.54 7.60 -14.46
N ALA A 33 -3.35 7.65 -13.39
CA ALA A 33 -2.85 7.93 -12.05
C ALA A 33 -1.97 6.77 -11.54
N PHE A 34 -0.98 7.07 -10.69
CA PHE A 34 -0.10 6.04 -10.14
C PHE A 34 -0.84 4.94 -9.38
N GLY A 35 -1.86 5.29 -8.58
CA GLY A 35 -2.70 4.31 -7.88
C GLY A 35 -3.45 3.36 -8.81
N GLU A 36 -3.93 3.85 -9.95
CA GLU A 36 -4.58 3.02 -10.97
C GLU A 36 -3.57 2.08 -11.65
N ARG A 37 -2.39 2.59 -12.02
CA ARG A 37 -1.31 1.78 -12.61
C ARG A 37 -0.82 0.68 -11.68
N VAL A 38 -0.66 0.96 -10.39
CA VAL A 38 -0.27 -0.07 -9.39
C VAL A 38 -1.33 -1.17 -9.34
N LEU A 39 -2.60 -0.80 -9.35
CA LEU A 39 -3.69 -1.76 -9.34
C LEU A 39 -3.67 -2.64 -10.61
N VAL A 40 -3.48 -2.06 -11.79
CA VAL A 40 -3.34 -2.81 -13.05
C VAL A 40 -2.13 -3.75 -13.02
N ASN A 41 -0.99 -3.31 -12.52
CA ASN A 41 0.22 -4.14 -12.40
C ASN A 41 0.01 -5.35 -11.47
N LEU A 42 -0.95 -5.27 -10.55
CA LEU A 42 -1.30 -6.33 -9.62
C LEU A 42 -2.49 -7.19 -10.11
N ALA A 43 -2.89 -7.10 -11.39
CA ALA A 43 -4.04 -7.85 -11.91
C ALA A 43 -3.94 -9.37 -11.76
N SER A 44 -2.72 -9.93 -11.75
CA SER A 44 -2.47 -11.36 -11.54
C SER A 44 -2.10 -11.71 -10.09
N TYR A 45 -2.08 -10.74 -9.18
CA TYR A 45 -1.79 -10.98 -7.77
C TYR A 45 -2.98 -11.66 -7.10
N THR A 46 -2.72 -12.77 -6.42
CA THR A 46 -3.75 -13.64 -5.83
C THR A 46 -3.98 -13.38 -4.34
N GLY A 47 -3.16 -12.54 -3.72
CA GLY A 47 -3.36 -12.11 -2.33
C GLY A 47 -4.41 -11.00 -2.20
N ASN A 48 -4.67 -10.60 -0.96
CA ASN A 48 -5.64 -9.56 -0.66
C ASN A 48 -5.10 -8.20 -1.10
N ILE A 49 -5.89 -7.45 -1.86
CA ILE A 49 -5.57 -6.05 -2.18
C ILE A 49 -6.57 -5.14 -1.48
N TYR A 50 -6.05 -4.15 -0.76
CA TYR A 50 -6.80 -3.11 -0.09
C TYR A 50 -6.55 -1.76 -0.76
N LEU A 51 -7.62 -1.04 -1.10
CA LEU A 51 -7.52 0.30 -1.68
C LEU A 51 -7.68 1.33 -0.57
N VAL A 52 -6.78 2.31 -0.49
CA VAL A 52 -6.84 3.35 0.55
C VAL A 52 -6.80 4.74 -0.08
N ASN A 53 -7.88 5.50 0.11
CA ASN A 53 -7.99 6.90 -0.27
C ASN A 53 -9.24 7.53 0.39
N ALA A 54 -9.05 8.59 1.19
CA ALA A 54 -10.14 9.30 1.87
C ALA A 54 -11.21 9.92 0.94
N ARG A 55 -10.94 10.05 -0.36
CA ARG A 55 -11.87 10.67 -1.32
C ARG A 55 -12.83 9.68 -1.98
N TYR A 56 -12.60 8.38 -1.84
CA TYR A 56 -13.38 7.35 -2.51
C TYR A 56 -13.91 6.36 -1.48
N GLU A 57 -15.20 6.06 -1.55
CA GLU A 57 -15.78 4.92 -0.82
C GLU A 57 -15.58 3.62 -1.61
N THR A 58 -15.56 3.72 -2.94
CA THR A 58 -15.32 2.61 -3.87
C THR A 58 -14.48 3.06 -5.07
N ILE A 59 -13.72 2.13 -5.64
CA ILE A 59 -13.03 2.27 -6.92
C ILE A 59 -13.37 1.03 -7.74
N GLY A 60 -14.19 1.20 -8.78
CA GLY A 60 -14.83 0.07 -9.46
C GLY A 60 -15.82 -0.64 -8.55
N ASP A 61 -15.74 -1.96 -8.49
CA ASP A 61 -16.52 -2.85 -7.62
C ASP A 61 -15.86 -3.08 -6.24
N ARG A 62 -14.72 -2.41 -5.98
CA ARG A 62 -13.90 -2.66 -4.79
C ARG A 62 -14.06 -1.55 -3.76
N LYS A 63 -14.19 -1.94 -2.50
CA LYS A 63 -14.20 -1.01 -1.36
C LYS A 63 -12.88 -0.25 -1.27
N CYS A 64 -12.97 1.05 -1.01
CA CYS A 64 -11.83 1.90 -0.72
C CYS A 64 -11.96 2.43 0.72
N TYR A 65 -10.91 2.23 1.51
CA TYR A 65 -10.85 2.63 2.91
C TYR A 65 -10.30 4.04 3.03
N PRO A 66 -10.76 4.84 4.01
CA PRO A 66 -10.33 6.22 4.13
C PRO A 66 -8.88 6.38 4.64
N SER A 67 -8.37 5.40 5.38
CA SER A 67 -7.03 5.39 5.99
C SER A 67 -6.50 3.96 6.12
N VAL A 68 -5.20 3.81 6.42
CA VAL A 68 -4.59 2.50 6.71
C VAL A 68 -5.13 1.93 8.02
N THR A 69 -5.40 2.78 9.01
CA THR A 69 -5.98 2.40 10.31
C THR A 69 -7.43 1.92 10.22
N ALA A 70 -8.13 2.18 9.10
CA ALA A 70 -9.49 1.70 8.86
C ALA A 70 -9.53 0.32 8.20
N LEU A 71 -8.37 -0.27 7.87
CA LEU A 71 -8.29 -1.61 7.28
C LEU A 71 -8.77 -2.67 8.29
N PRO A 72 -9.41 -3.75 7.80
CA PRO A 72 -9.90 -4.81 8.67
C PRO A 72 -8.78 -5.67 9.27
N GLU A 73 -7.58 -5.62 8.69
CA GLU A 73 -6.40 -6.35 9.12
C GLU A 73 -5.13 -5.55 8.78
N SER A 74 -4.03 -5.86 9.47
CA SER A 74 -2.70 -5.38 9.10
C SER A 74 -2.24 -6.00 7.77
N VAL A 75 -1.54 -5.22 6.96
CA VAL A 75 -1.04 -5.68 5.65
C VAL A 75 0.43 -6.08 5.67
N ASP A 76 0.84 -6.94 4.74
CA ASP A 76 2.26 -7.26 4.55
C ASP A 76 3.04 -6.12 3.91
N VAL A 77 2.44 -5.48 2.90
CA VAL A 77 3.08 -4.41 2.13
C VAL A 77 2.13 -3.21 1.95
N ALA A 78 2.66 -2.02 2.18
CA ALA A 78 2.01 -0.75 1.89
C ALA A 78 2.68 -0.09 0.67
N VAL A 79 1.95 0.09 -0.43
CA VAL A 79 2.41 0.81 -1.62
C VAL A 79 1.90 2.24 -1.54
N ILE A 80 2.80 3.17 -1.21
CA ILE A 80 2.46 4.58 -1.00
C ILE A 80 2.63 5.35 -2.32
N VAL A 81 1.51 5.73 -2.94
CA VAL A 81 1.41 6.50 -4.19
C VAL A 81 0.53 7.74 -4.00
N THR A 82 0.76 8.44 -2.89
CA THR A 82 0.07 9.69 -2.52
C THR A 82 0.92 10.94 -2.82
N ALA A 83 0.36 12.13 -2.61
CA ALA A 83 1.09 13.38 -2.69
C ALA A 83 2.18 13.46 -1.61
N ARG A 84 3.30 14.12 -1.91
CA ARG A 84 4.47 14.28 -1.02
C ARG A 84 4.08 14.63 0.42
N ASP A 85 3.20 15.61 0.59
CA ASP A 85 2.86 16.16 1.91
C ASP A 85 2.07 15.17 2.78
N ALA A 86 1.44 14.16 2.16
CA ALA A 86 0.70 13.12 2.88
C ALA A 86 1.57 11.91 3.29
N VAL A 87 2.79 11.78 2.76
CA VAL A 87 3.63 10.58 2.94
C VAL A 87 3.95 10.33 4.43
N GLU A 88 4.31 11.37 5.18
CA GLU A 88 4.64 11.22 6.60
C GLU A 88 3.45 10.75 7.43
N GLY A 89 2.26 11.30 7.18
CA GLY A 89 1.03 10.88 7.84
C GLY A 89 0.72 9.40 7.57
N VAL A 90 0.77 8.99 6.31
CA VAL A 90 0.57 7.58 5.92
C VAL A 90 1.60 6.65 6.57
N MET A 91 2.88 7.05 6.60
CA MET A 91 3.93 6.26 7.24
C MET A 91 3.66 6.05 8.73
N ARG A 92 3.12 7.05 9.43
CA ARG A 92 2.73 6.93 10.84
C ARG A 92 1.56 5.96 11.02
N GLU A 93 0.59 5.98 10.13
CA GLU A 93 -0.51 5.00 10.15
C GLU A 93 -0.02 3.56 9.92
N CYS A 94 1.00 3.35 9.10
CA CYS A 94 1.54 2.01 8.82
C CYS A 94 2.34 1.38 9.98
N ILE A 95 2.75 2.17 10.98
CA ILE A 95 3.54 1.68 12.13
C ILE A 95 2.77 1.74 13.46
N ALA A 96 1.51 2.18 13.43
CA ALA A 96 0.61 2.23 14.57
C ALA A 96 0.03 0.84 14.84
#